data_AF-A0A5W7RYV7-F1
#
_entry.id   AF-A0A5W7RYV7-F1
#
_cell.length_a   1.000
_cell.length_b   1.000
_cell.length_c   1.000
_cell.angle_alpha   90.00
_cell.angle_beta   90.00
_cell.angle_gamma   90.00
#
_symmetry.space_group_name_H-M   'P 1'
#
loop_
_entity.id
_entity.type
_entity.pdbx_description
1 polymer ?
#
loop_
_entity_poly.entity_id
_entity_poly.type
_entity_poly.pdbx_seq_one_letter_code
_entity_poly.pdbx_strand_id
1 'polypeptide(L)'
;MNNEELQAQINLLHNAEMQAVQTMLLTALQHGFQLEELIKLTEKYKTSAALMEYRNGNCIVNYATPDGYFTRNFGINYQQASDFVEEFDTWWYQ
;
A
#
# COMPACT_ATOMS: atom_id res chain seq x y z
N MET A 1 -3.65 -33.87 8.08
CA MET A 1 -3.57 -32.65 7.26
C MET A 1 -3.17 -33.08 5.86
N ASN A 2 -4.04 -32.88 4.88
CA ASN A 2 -3.72 -33.18 3.48
C ASN A 2 -2.98 -31.97 2.84
N ASN A 3 -2.46 -32.16 1.64
CA ASN A 3 -1.65 -31.14 0.95
C ASN A 3 -2.46 -29.85 0.64
N GLU A 4 -3.78 -30.00 0.46
CA GLU A 4 -4.70 -28.88 0.17
C GLU A 4 -4.97 -28.02 1.41
N GLU A 5 -5.17 -28.64 2.58
CA GLU A 5 -5.32 -27.96 3.87
C GLU A 5 -4.05 -27.19 4.25
N LEU A 6 -2.87 -27.77 3.97
CA LEU A 6 -1.59 -27.08 4.18
C LEU A 6 -1.44 -25.88 3.27
N GLN A 7 -1.76 -26.01 1.98
CA GLN A 7 -1.68 -24.91 1.03
C GLN A 7 -2.66 -23.78 1.38
N ALA A 8 -3.86 -24.12 1.84
CA ALA A 8 -4.84 -23.14 2.32
C ALA A 8 -4.30 -22.35 3.53
N GLN A 9 -3.68 -23.02 4.49
CA GLN A 9 -3.06 -22.35 5.64
C GLN A 9 -1.90 -21.45 5.24
N ILE A 10 -1.04 -21.88 4.31
CA ILE A 10 0.05 -21.07 3.78
C ILE A 10 -0.50 -19.80 3.12
N ASN A 11 -1.56 -19.92 2.32
CA ASN A 11 -2.19 -18.77 1.67
C ASN A 11 -2.80 -17.79 2.69
N LEU A 12 -3.45 -18.31 3.74
CA LEU A 12 -3.99 -17.47 4.82
C LEU A 12 -2.90 -16.68 5.54
N LEU A 13 -1.79 -17.34 5.88
CA LEU A 13 -0.64 -16.69 6.51
C LEU A 13 -0.01 -15.64 5.58
N HIS A 14 0.16 -15.98 4.31
CA HIS A 14 0.70 -15.06 3.31
C HIS A 14 -0.16 -13.80 3.19
N ASN A 15 -1.49 -13.95 3.15
CA ASN A 15 -2.42 -12.83 3.09
C ASN A 15 -2.37 -11.97 4.36
N ALA A 16 -2.29 -12.59 5.55
CA ALA A 16 -2.16 -11.85 6.81
C ALA A 16 -0.86 -11.05 6.88
N GLU A 17 0.26 -11.63 6.42
CA GLU A 17 1.54 -10.92 6.34
C GLU A 17 1.49 -9.76 5.33
N MET A 18 0.84 -9.97 4.17
CA MET A 18 0.63 -8.92 3.18
C MET A 18 -0.18 -7.75 3.76
N GLN A 19 -1.25 -8.01 4.52
CA GLN A 19 -2.03 -6.98 5.22
C GLN A 19 -1.19 -6.20 6.24
N ALA A 20 -0.38 -6.92 7.00
CA ALA A 20 0.49 -6.30 8.01
C ALA A 20 1.50 -5.37 7.34
N VAL A 21 2.13 -5.80 6.26
CA VAL A 21 3.08 -4.98 5.48
C VAL A 21 2.41 -3.73 4.92
N GLN A 22 1.23 -3.87 4.32
CA GLN A 22 0.50 -2.71 3.78
C GLN A 22 0.10 -1.71 4.87
N THR A 23 -0.36 -2.21 6.02
CA THR A 23 -0.69 -1.37 7.19
C THR A 23 0.53 -0.62 7.70
N MET A 24 1.69 -1.28 7.78
CA MET A 24 2.95 -0.65 8.16
C MET A 24 3.38 0.43 7.16
N LEU A 25 3.20 0.21 5.85
CA LEU A 25 3.47 1.23 4.83
C LEU A 25 2.56 2.45 4.97
N LEU A 26 1.25 2.23 5.10
CA LEU A 26 0.29 3.34 5.29
C LEU A 26 0.65 4.17 6.52
N THR A 27 1.01 3.50 7.62
CA THR A 27 1.45 4.16 8.85
C THR A 27 2.75 4.95 8.62
N ALA A 28 3.73 4.37 7.92
CA ALA A 28 4.98 5.07 7.58
C ALA A 28 4.71 6.31 6.71
N LEU A 29 3.85 6.20 5.69
CA LEU A 29 3.46 7.31 4.83
C LEU A 29 2.75 8.43 5.62
N GLN A 30 1.85 8.08 6.55
CA GLN A 30 1.14 9.03 7.41
C GLN A 30 2.09 9.84 8.30
N HIS A 31 3.19 9.22 8.73
CA HIS A 31 4.20 9.88 9.56
C HIS A 31 5.39 10.45 8.76
N GLY A 32 5.39 10.32 7.43
CA GLY A 32 6.47 10.79 6.57
C GLY A 32 7.78 9.99 6.68
N PHE A 33 7.71 8.75 7.17
CA PHE A 33 8.86 7.85 7.23
C PHE A 33 9.10 7.14 5.91
N GLN A 34 10.37 6.99 5.55
CA GLN A 34 10.84 6.21 4.40
C GLN A 34 11.75 5.10 4.89
N LEU A 35 11.16 3.96 5.21
CA LEU A 35 11.88 2.80 5.76
C LEU A 35 12.21 1.84 4.62
N GLU A 36 13.49 1.69 4.26
CA GLU A 36 13.94 0.83 3.15
C GLU A 36 13.54 -0.64 3.36
N GLU A 37 13.49 -1.08 4.62
CA GLU A 37 13.05 -2.43 4.98
C GLU A 37 11.60 -2.70 4.55
N LEU A 38 10.72 -1.70 4.62
CA LEU A 38 9.34 -1.85 4.17
C LEU A 38 9.27 -2.01 2.64
N ILE A 39 10.18 -1.42 1.87
CA ILE A 39 10.25 -1.61 0.41
C ILE A 39 10.65 -3.06 0.06
N LYS A 40 11.63 -3.63 0.77
CA LYS A 40 11.98 -5.05 0.60
C LYS A 40 10.79 -5.97 0.91
N LEU A 41 9.97 -5.60 1.89
CA LEU A 41 8.74 -6.34 2.22
C LEU A 41 7.66 -6.15 1.15
N THR A 42 7.53 -4.97 0.54
CA THR A 42 6.59 -4.77 -0.59
C THR A 42 6.91 -5.65 -1.77
N GLU A 43 8.18 -5.86 -2.09
CA GLU A 43 8.61 -6.76 -3.16
C GLU A 43 8.27 -8.22 -2.81
N LYS A 44 8.61 -8.66 -1.59
CA LYS A 44 8.35 -10.03 -1.10
C LYS A 44 6.86 -10.38 -1.14
N TYR A 45 6.00 -9.46 -0.69
CA TYR A 45 4.56 -9.68 -0.57
C TYR A 45 3.75 -9.09 -1.71
N LYS A 46 4.41 -8.55 -2.75
CA LYS A 46 3.77 -7.93 -3.93
C LYS A 46 2.66 -6.95 -3.56
N THR A 47 2.93 -6.08 -2.58
CA THR A 47 1.97 -5.12 -2.05
C THR A 47 2.46 -3.68 -2.21
N SER A 48 1.56 -2.72 -2.09
CA SER A 48 1.81 -1.29 -2.23
C SER A 48 0.80 -0.51 -1.39
N ALA A 49 1.07 0.77 -1.16
CA ALA A 49 0.18 1.64 -0.39
C ALA A 49 0.23 3.07 -0.90
N ALA A 50 -0.89 3.78 -0.79
CA ALA A 50 -0.98 5.21 -1.08
C ALA A 50 -1.75 5.94 0.03
N LEU A 51 -1.38 7.20 0.27
CA LEU A 51 -2.01 8.09 1.22
C LEU A 51 -2.24 9.44 0.54
N MET A 52 -3.52 9.82 0.42
CA MET A 52 -3.89 11.17 0.01
C MET A 52 -3.92 12.12 1.20
N GLU A 53 -3.29 13.27 1.02
CA GLU A 53 -3.31 14.38 1.96
C GLU A 53 -3.83 15.64 1.26
N TYR A 54 -4.62 16.43 1.99
CA TYR A 54 -5.05 17.74 1.54
C TYR A 54 -4.24 18.83 2.25
N ARG A 55 -3.40 19.55 1.51
CA ARG A 55 -2.51 20.58 2.06
C ARG A 55 -2.60 21.85 1.20
N ASN A 56 -2.93 22.98 1.83
CA ASN A 56 -2.97 24.31 1.19
C ASN A 56 -3.80 24.34 -0.11
N GLY A 57 -4.94 23.66 -0.15
CA GLY A 57 -5.79 23.61 -1.34
C GLY A 57 -5.44 22.50 -2.34
N ASN A 58 -4.31 21.80 -2.15
CA ASN A 58 -3.83 20.77 -3.06
C ASN A 58 -4.03 19.35 -2.50
N CYS A 59 -4.37 18.43 -3.38
CA CYS A 59 -4.37 17.00 -3.16
C CYS A 59 -2.98 16.46 -3.50
N ILE A 60 -2.30 15.90 -2.50
CA ILE A 60 -0.98 15.30 -2.62
C ILE A 60 -1.13 13.83 -2.25
N VAL A 61 -0.64 12.93 -3.09
CA VAL A 61 -0.62 11.49 -2.78
C VAL A 61 0.83 11.08 -2.55
N ASN A 62 1.12 10.59 -1.35
CA ASN A 62 2.37 9.88 -1.05
C ASN A 62 2.10 8.39 -1.21
N TYR A 63 2.97 7.67 -1.91
CA TYR A 63 2.75 6.26 -2.18
C TYR A 63 4.06 5.48 -2.19
N ALA A 64 3.96 4.19 -1.92
CA ALA A 64 5.08 3.25 -1.86
C ALA A 64 4.79 2.01 -2.69
N THR A 65 5.77 1.59 -3.48
CA THR A 65 5.76 0.38 -4.32
C THR A 65 7.06 -0.41 -4.10
N PRO A 66 7.22 -1.62 -4.68
CA PRO A 66 8.51 -2.31 -4.69
C PRO A 66 9.67 -1.49 -5.26
N ASP A 67 9.39 -0.44 -6.03
CA ASP A 67 10.40 0.44 -6.62
C ASP A 67 10.82 1.59 -5.70
N GLY A 68 10.08 1.87 -4.62
CA GLY A 68 10.41 2.90 -3.64
C GLY A 68 9.23 3.76 -3.18
N TYR A 69 9.57 4.93 -2.62
CA TYR A 69 8.63 5.93 -2.11
C TYR A 69 8.54 7.12 -3.06
N PHE A 70 7.33 7.63 -3.26
CA PHE A 70 7.05 8.67 -4.23
C PHE A 70 5.98 9.64 -3.71
N THR A 71 5.96 10.84 -4.28
CA THR A 71 4.95 11.85 -4.02
C THR A 71 4.44 12.38 -5.35
N ARG A 72 3.11 12.44 -5.52
CA ARG A 72 2.45 13.01 -6.68
C ARG A 72 1.49 14.11 -6.25
N ASN A 73 1.58 15.27 -6.89
CA ASN A 73 0.68 16.39 -6.65
C ASN A 73 -0.39 16.46 -7.74
N PHE A 74 -1.65 16.49 -7.34
CA PHE A 74 -2.82 16.58 -8.21
C PHE A 74 -3.45 17.99 -8.21
N GLY A 75 -2.90 18.94 -7.46
CA GLY A 75 -3.46 20.27 -7.30
C GLY A 75 -4.88 20.19 -6.73
N ILE A 76 -5.82 20.94 -7.31
CA ILE A 76 -7.22 20.94 -6.87
C ILE A 76 -8.04 19.73 -7.37
N ASN A 77 -7.44 18.81 -8.15
CA ASN A 77 -8.16 17.72 -8.81
C ASN A 77 -8.39 16.53 -7.86
N TYR A 78 -9.33 16.67 -6.94
CA TYR A 78 -9.66 15.62 -5.95
C TYR A 78 -9.99 14.27 -6.59
N GLN A 79 -10.85 14.24 -7.62
CA GLN A 79 -11.27 12.97 -8.24
C GLN A 79 -10.08 12.18 -8.78
N GLN A 80 -9.16 12.84 -9.49
CA GLN A 80 -7.97 12.18 -10.03
C GLN A 80 -7.03 11.67 -8.93
N ALA A 81 -6.94 12.39 -7.80
CA ALA A 81 -6.16 11.93 -6.65
C ALA A 81 -6.81 10.72 -5.99
N SER A 82 -8.14 10.72 -5.85
CA SER A 82 -8.92 9.60 -5.32
C SER A 82 -8.79 8.36 -6.20
N ASP A 83 -9.04 8.49 -7.50
CA ASP A 83 -8.93 7.39 -8.47
C ASP A 83 -7.52 6.77 -8.42
N PHE A 84 -6.48 7.62 -8.31
CA PHE A 84 -5.10 7.15 -8.22
C PHE A 84 -4.82 6.39 -6.92
N VAL A 85 -5.39 6.80 -5.78
CA VAL A 85 -5.22 6.09 -4.50
C VAL A 85 -5.94 4.74 -4.53
N GLU A 86 -7.11 4.66 -5.16
CA GLU A 86 -7.89 3.42 -5.30
C GLU A 86 -7.13 2.32 -6.05
N GLU A 87 -6.19 2.67 -6.94
CA GLU A 87 -5.29 1.70 -7.59
C GLU A 87 -4.42 0.91 -6.59
N PHE A 88 -4.20 1.46 -5.38
CA PHE A 88 -3.40 0.85 -4.31
C PHE A 88 -4.25 0.16 -3.24
N ASP A 89 -5.55 0.47 -3.17
CA ASP A 89 -6.53 -0.10 -2.24
C ASP A 89 -7.21 -1.36 -2.79
N THR A 90 -6.51 -2.14 -3.64
CA THR A 90 -7.03 -3.26 -4.45
C THR A 90 -7.61 -4.46 -3.67
N TRP A 91 -7.87 -4.33 -2.37
CA TRP A 91 -8.37 -5.36 -1.46
C TRP A 91 -9.90 -5.46 -1.39
N TRP A 92 -10.66 -4.55 -2.00
CA TRP A 92 -12.12 -4.62 -1.99
C TRP A 92 -12.72 -5.53 -3.08
N TYR A 93 -11.93 -6.02 -4.04
CA TYR A 93 -12.44 -6.71 -5.23
C TYR A 93 -11.79 -8.07 -5.55
N GLN A 94 -11.15 -8.74 -4.59
CA GLN A 94 -10.62 -10.10 -4.79
C GLN A 94 -11.33 -11.13 -3.92
#